data_AF-A0A2Y8ZY26-F1
#
_entry.id   AF-A0A2Y8ZY26-F1
#
_cell.length_a   1.000
_cell.length_b   1.000
_cell.length_c   1.000
_cell.angle_alpha   90.00
_cell.angle_beta   90.00
_cell.angle_gamma   90.00
#
_symmetry.space_group_name_H-M   'P 1'
#
loop_
_entity.id
_entity.type
_entity.pdbx_description
1 polymer ?
#
loop_
_entity_poly.entity_id
_entity_poly.type
_entity_poly.pdbx_seq_one_letter_code
_entity_poly.pdbx_strand_id
1 'polypeptide(L)'
;MTATRTMAGPAAAGSRIRVGLAVVLAVLLVTAGFIAGRNWQQDRSTLGGWHTARASVGEHVMSVDYDGWTYGASTAVPSWIDAQGSWHDSSWPDCLTPAGEGVPVRFEASEVDVDGTTNRLIVAVDCRGEG
;
A
#
# COMPACT_ATOMS: atom_id res chain seq x y z
N MET A 1 51.74 -4.21 64.17
CA MET A 1 51.61 -3.15 63.15
C MET A 1 50.52 -3.60 62.18
N THR A 2 49.33 -3.03 62.32
CA THR A 2 48.12 -3.49 61.62
C THR A 2 47.77 -2.44 60.57
N ALA A 3 47.74 -2.81 59.30
CA ALA A 3 47.32 -1.93 58.20
C ALA A 3 45.99 -2.42 57.63
N THR A 4 44.91 -1.76 58.03
CA THR A 4 43.57 -1.96 57.46
C THR A 4 43.48 -1.20 56.15
N ARG A 5 43.42 -1.91 55.02
CA ARG A 5 43.23 -1.32 53.69
C ARG A 5 41.75 -1.21 53.38
N THR A 6 41.16 -0.05 53.62
CA THR A 6 39.85 0.32 53.08
C THR A 6 39.96 0.49 51.57
N MET A 7 39.25 -0.34 50.80
CA MET A 7 38.97 -0.05 49.39
C MET A 7 37.47 0.17 49.23
N ALA A 8 37.07 1.43 49.23
CA ALA A 8 35.79 1.87 48.69
C ALA A 8 35.99 2.19 47.20
N GLY A 9 35.25 1.51 46.33
CA GLY A 9 35.19 1.84 44.90
C GLY A 9 33.73 2.01 44.46
N PRO A 10 33.26 3.22 44.10
CA PRO A 10 31.91 3.43 43.63
C PRO A 10 31.82 3.07 42.13
N ALA A 11 31.61 1.79 41.82
CA ALA A 11 31.41 1.34 40.43
C ALA A 11 29.92 1.19 40.08
N ALA A 12 29.10 2.23 40.30
CA ALA A 12 27.66 2.17 39.97
C ALA A 12 27.20 3.24 38.96
N ALA A 13 27.96 4.32 38.76
CA ALA A 13 27.53 5.45 37.93
C ALA A 13 27.64 5.17 36.41
N GLY A 14 28.68 4.45 35.97
CA GLY A 14 28.92 4.18 34.54
C GLY A 14 27.95 3.17 33.92
N SER A 15 27.38 2.26 34.72
CA SER A 15 26.47 1.21 34.24
C SER A 15 25.10 1.78 33.86
N ARG A 16 24.53 2.67 34.68
CA ARG A 16 23.21 3.27 34.41
C ARG A 16 23.20 4.19 33.19
N ILE A 17 24.30 4.92 32.95
CA ILE A 17 24.46 5.77 31.77
C ILE A 17 24.55 4.91 30.50
N ARG A 18 25.29 3.79 30.55
CA ARG A 18 25.40 2.85 29.42
C ARG A 18 24.09 2.15 29.12
N VAL A 19 23.33 1.76 30.15
CA VAL A 19 21.99 1.18 29.99
C VAL A 19 21.02 2.20 29.40
N GLY A 20 21.03 3.44 29.90
CA GLY A 20 20.20 4.52 29.34
C GLY A 20 20.52 4.80 27.87
N LEU A 21 21.81 4.89 27.52
CA LEU A 21 22.25 5.06 26.14
C LEU A 21 21.80 3.89 25.24
N ALA A 22 21.94 2.65 25.72
CA ALA A 22 21.54 1.46 24.98
C ALA A 22 20.03 1.43 24.72
N VAL A 23 19.21 1.82 25.70
CA VAL A 23 17.75 1.90 25.54
C VAL A 23 17.38 2.97 24.52
N VAL A 24 17.97 4.16 24.60
CA VAL A 24 17.72 5.24 23.62
C VAL A 24 18.11 4.78 22.21
N LEU A 25 19.27 4.15 22.06
CA LEU A 25 19.73 3.66 20.76
C LEU A 25 18.78 2.58 20.19
N ALA A 26 18.33 1.65 21.04
CA ALA A 26 17.38 0.62 20.64
C ALA A 26 16.04 1.22 20.18
N VAL A 27 15.50 2.20 20.92
CA VAL A 27 14.26 2.89 20.55
C VAL A 27 14.44 3.61 19.21
N LEU A 28 15.56 4.33 19.02
CA LEU A 28 15.84 5.03 17.77
C LEU A 28 15.91 4.06 16.59
N LEU A 29 16.60 2.93 16.73
CA LEU A 29 16.70 1.92 15.67
C LEU A 29 15.33 1.32 15.32
N VAL A 30 14.49 1.02 16.31
CA VAL A 30 13.13 0.51 16.08
C VAL A 30 12.28 1.56 15.36
N THR A 31 12.31 2.82 15.80
CA THR A 31 11.53 3.90 15.17
C THR A 31 11.99 4.17 13.73
N ALA A 32 13.31 4.20 13.49
CA ALA A 32 13.87 4.38 12.15
C ALA A 32 13.49 3.21 11.24
N GLY A 33 13.59 1.97 11.73
CA GLY A 33 13.15 0.78 11.00
C GLY A 33 11.66 0.79 10.69
N PHE A 34 10.81 1.23 11.62
CA PHE A 34 9.38 1.35 11.42
C PHE A 34 9.01 2.41 10.38
N ILE A 35 9.63 3.60 10.44
CA ILE A 35 9.40 4.67 9.46
C ILE A 35 9.88 4.25 8.07
N ALA A 36 11.08 3.67 7.97
CA ALA A 36 11.61 3.19 6.70
C ALA A 36 10.72 2.08 6.10
N GLY A 37 10.29 1.12 6.92
CA GLY A 37 9.39 0.06 6.49
C GLY A 37 8.03 0.59 6.01
N ARG A 38 7.46 1.58 6.71
CA ARG A 38 6.19 2.22 6.31
C ARG A 38 6.30 2.93 4.97
N ASN A 39 7.37 3.70 4.76
CA ASN A 39 7.59 4.39 3.48
C ASN A 39 7.78 3.41 2.32
N TRP A 40 8.54 2.32 2.53
CA TRP A 40 8.75 1.29 1.50
C TRP A 40 7.48 0.51 1.15
N GLN A 41 6.53 0.41 2.09
CA GLN A 41 5.27 -0.27 1.87
C GLN A 41 4.23 0.63 1.20
N GLN A 42 4.35 1.95 1.31
CA GLN A 42 3.54 2.91 0.55
C GLN A 42 3.88 2.89 -0.94
N ASP A 43 5.16 2.69 -1.30
CA ASP A 43 5.57 2.59 -2.71
C ASP A 43 5.09 1.29 -3.41
N ARG A 44 4.59 0.32 -2.64
CA ARG A 44 4.12 -1.00 -3.10
C ARG A 44 2.69 -1.34 -2.67
N SER A 45 1.90 -0.35 -2.28
CA SER A 45 0.54 -0.63 -1.82
C SER A 45 -0.32 -1.09 -3.00
N THR A 46 -0.65 -2.38 -3.02
CA THR A 46 -1.86 -2.88 -3.68
C THR A 46 -3.02 -2.01 -3.21
N LEU A 47 -3.83 -1.50 -4.14
CA LEU A 47 -4.88 -0.54 -3.76
C LEU A 47 -5.86 -1.15 -2.77
N GLY A 48 -6.12 -2.47 -2.84
CA GLY A 48 -6.80 -3.25 -1.81
C GLY A 48 -8.23 -2.77 -1.53
N GLY A 49 -9.23 -3.58 -1.87
CA GLY A 49 -10.62 -3.21 -1.69
C GLY A 49 -11.10 -2.16 -2.71
N TRP A 50 -12.30 -1.64 -2.48
CA TRP A 50 -13.01 -0.79 -3.43
C TRP A 50 -12.65 0.68 -3.30
N HIS A 51 -12.38 1.32 -4.44
CA HIS A 51 -12.08 2.75 -4.57
C HIS A 51 -12.97 3.37 -5.64
N THR A 52 -13.12 4.70 -5.60
CA THR A 52 -13.93 5.45 -6.56
C THR A 52 -13.08 6.54 -7.19
N ALA A 53 -13.11 6.61 -8.51
CA ALA A 53 -12.35 7.59 -9.28
C ALA A 53 -13.01 7.87 -10.62
N ARG A 54 -12.42 8.78 -11.40
CA ARG A 54 -12.82 9.05 -12.77
C ARG A 54 -11.91 8.30 -13.74
N ALA A 55 -12.52 7.49 -14.60
CA ALA A 55 -11.82 6.74 -15.63
C ALA A 55 -11.84 7.47 -16.97
N SER A 56 -10.79 7.27 -17.74
CA SER A 56 -10.79 7.46 -19.19
C SER A 56 -11.01 6.11 -19.84
N VAL A 57 -12.04 5.99 -20.66
CA VAL A 57 -12.47 4.74 -21.28
C VAL A 57 -12.38 4.87 -22.80
N GLY A 58 -11.61 3.98 -23.43
CA GLY A 58 -11.51 3.80 -24.87
C GLY A 58 -12.20 2.52 -25.35
N GLU A 59 -11.83 2.05 -26.54
CA GLU A 59 -12.33 0.79 -27.08
C GLU A 59 -11.69 -0.40 -26.33
N HIS A 60 -12.42 -0.98 -25.37
CA HIS A 60 -11.95 -2.08 -24.52
C HIS A 60 -10.65 -1.77 -23.75
N VAL A 61 -10.43 -0.50 -23.42
CA VAL A 61 -9.33 -0.04 -22.56
C VAL A 61 -9.89 0.95 -21.58
N MET A 62 -9.49 0.85 -20.32
CA MET A 62 -9.79 1.85 -19.30
C MET A 62 -8.51 2.20 -18.54
N SER A 63 -8.38 3.47 -18.17
CA SER A 63 -7.35 3.95 -17.26
C SER A 63 -7.96 4.81 -16.17
N VAL A 64 -7.43 4.70 -14.96
CA VAL A 64 -7.84 5.45 -13.78
C VAL A 64 -6.60 6.03 -13.12
N ASP A 65 -6.56 7.34 -12.95
CA ASP A 65 -5.54 7.99 -12.15
C ASP A 65 -6.02 8.09 -10.69
N TYR A 66 -5.32 7.43 -9.78
CA TYR A 66 -5.65 7.38 -8.36
C TYR A 66 -4.38 7.33 -7.52
N ASP A 67 -4.32 8.13 -6.45
CA ASP A 67 -3.16 8.20 -5.54
C ASP A 67 -1.80 8.39 -6.24
N GLY A 68 -1.78 9.18 -7.32
CA GLY A 68 -0.56 9.46 -8.09
C GLY A 68 -0.11 8.35 -9.05
N TRP A 69 -0.89 7.28 -9.16
CA TRP A 69 -0.62 6.16 -10.06
C TRP A 69 -1.73 6.00 -11.11
N THR A 70 -1.36 5.50 -12.28
CA THR A 70 -2.31 5.10 -13.32
C THR A 70 -2.54 3.59 -13.26
N TYR A 71 -3.79 3.20 -13.05
CA TYR A 71 -4.27 1.82 -13.08
C TYR A 71 -5.03 1.59 -14.37
N GLY A 72 -4.95 0.39 -14.94
CA GLY A 72 -5.66 0.11 -16.18
C GLY A 72 -6.12 -1.34 -16.33
N ALA A 73 -7.06 -1.50 -17.26
CA ALA A 73 -7.45 -2.79 -17.82
C ALA A 73 -7.60 -2.65 -19.33
N SER A 74 -7.29 -3.74 -20.04
CA SER A 74 -7.42 -3.83 -21.49
C SER A 74 -8.03 -5.16 -21.89
N THR A 75 -8.78 -5.17 -22.99
CA THR A 75 -9.52 -6.32 -23.54
C THR A 75 -10.69 -6.79 -22.66
N ALA A 76 -10.46 -7.02 -21.38
CA ALA A 76 -11.45 -7.47 -20.41
C ALA A 76 -11.05 -7.06 -18.99
N VAL A 77 -12.03 -6.99 -18.09
CA VAL A 77 -11.78 -6.90 -16.65
C VAL A 77 -11.90 -8.31 -16.05
N PRO A 78 -10.96 -8.76 -15.19
CA PRO A 78 -11.00 -10.11 -14.64
C PRO A 78 -12.32 -10.47 -13.97
N SER A 79 -12.90 -9.55 -13.20
CA SER A 79 -14.23 -9.72 -12.61
C SER A 79 -14.99 -8.39 -12.56
N TRP A 80 -16.31 -8.38 -12.70
CA TRP A 80 -17.10 -7.17 -12.51
C TRP A 80 -18.52 -7.47 -12.06
N ILE A 81 -19.13 -6.49 -11.42
CA ILE A 81 -20.51 -6.58 -10.92
C ILE A 81 -21.39 -5.75 -11.84
N ASP A 82 -22.44 -6.34 -12.41
CA ASP A 82 -23.42 -5.60 -13.22
C ASP A 82 -24.34 -4.70 -12.38
N ALA A 83 -25.18 -3.91 -13.05
CA ALA A 83 -26.12 -3.03 -12.37
C ALA A 83 -27.17 -3.78 -11.51
N GLN A 84 -27.38 -5.07 -11.75
CA GLN A 84 -28.29 -5.94 -11.00
C GLN A 84 -27.60 -6.65 -9.83
N GLY A 85 -26.27 -6.54 -9.71
CA GLY A 85 -25.46 -7.19 -8.67
C GLY A 85 -24.94 -8.58 -9.02
N SER A 86 -25.04 -9.00 -10.28
CA SER A 86 -24.47 -10.27 -10.73
C SER A 86 -22.98 -10.11 -11.03
N TRP A 87 -22.21 -11.13 -10.69
CA TRP A 87 -20.80 -11.20 -11.05
C TRP A 87 -20.63 -11.74 -12.46
N HIS A 88 -19.68 -11.15 -13.18
CA HIS A 88 -19.23 -11.52 -14.51
C HIS A 88 -17.71 -11.64 -14.49
N ASP A 89 -17.18 -12.56 -15.28
CA ASP A 89 -15.75 -12.84 -15.32
C ASP A 89 -15.18 -12.66 -16.72
N SER A 90 -13.98 -12.07 -16.79
CA SER A 90 -13.17 -11.98 -18.02
C SER A 90 -13.92 -11.41 -19.23
N SER A 91 -14.78 -10.42 -19.00
CA SER A 91 -15.51 -9.68 -20.04
C SER A 91 -15.41 -8.17 -19.82
N TRP A 92 -15.89 -7.40 -20.79
CA TRP A 92 -15.91 -5.94 -20.68
C TRP A 92 -17.13 -5.48 -19.87
N PRO A 93 -16.97 -4.64 -18.83
CA PRO A 93 -18.09 -4.14 -18.04
C PRO A 93 -19.03 -3.25 -18.86
N ASP A 94 -20.33 -3.51 -18.77
CA ASP A 94 -21.35 -2.76 -19.52
C ASP A 94 -21.37 -1.27 -19.17
N CYS A 95 -21.09 -0.92 -17.90
CA CYS A 95 -21.06 0.47 -17.45
C CYS A 95 -19.88 1.31 -17.99
N LEU A 96 -18.92 0.67 -18.66
CA LEU A 96 -17.82 1.34 -19.35
C LEU A 96 -18.16 1.59 -20.83
N THR A 97 -19.41 1.40 -21.22
CA THR A 97 -19.90 1.71 -22.57
C THR A 97 -20.99 2.79 -22.48
N PRO A 98 -20.93 3.87 -23.29
CA PRO A 98 -19.93 4.15 -24.32
C PRO A 98 -18.59 4.64 -23.75
N ALA A 99 -17.54 4.52 -24.56
CA ALA A 99 -16.24 5.13 -24.30
C ALA A 99 -16.35 6.65 -24.08
N GLY A 100 -15.49 7.20 -23.23
CA GLY A 100 -15.51 8.61 -22.85
C GLY A 100 -14.51 8.94 -21.74
N GLU A 101 -14.34 10.24 -21.50
CA GLU A 101 -13.51 10.74 -20.40
C GLU A 101 -14.35 11.07 -19.16
N GLY A 102 -13.78 10.87 -17.98
CA GLY A 102 -14.39 11.30 -16.73
C GLY A 102 -15.52 10.39 -16.23
N VAL A 103 -15.58 9.15 -16.70
CA VAL A 103 -16.60 8.17 -16.29
C VAL A 103 -16.40 7.83 -14.80
N PRO A 104 -17.37 8.09 -13.91
CA PRO A 104 -17.24 7.69 -12.51
C PRO A 104 -17.26 6.16 -12.42
N VAL A 105 -16.25 5.59 -11.81
CA VAL A 105 -16.11 4.14 -11.66
C VAL A 105 -15.76 3.79 -10.23
N ARG A 106 -16.33 2.69 -9.76
CA ARG A 106 -15.89 2.00 -8.55
C ARG A 106 -15.08 0.78 -8.96
N PHE A 107 -13.85 0.68 -8.47
CA PHE A 107 -12.89 -0.31 -8.93
C PHE A 107 -12.06 -0.87 -7.78
N GLU A 108 -11.54 -2.08 -7.99
CA GLU A 108 -10.48 -2.66 -7.19
C GLU A 108 -9.28 -2.89 -8.11
N ALA A 109 -8.09 -2.64 -7.58
CA ALA A 109 -6.85 -2.80 -8.33
C ALA A 109 -5.77 -3.48 -7.49
N SER A 110 -4.89 -4.19 -8.19
CA SER A 110 -3.76 -4.88 -7.60
C SER A 110 -2.48 -4.55 -8.34
N GLU A 111 -1.39 -4.59 -7.59
CA GLU A 111 -0.04 -4.50 -8.12
C GLU A 111 0.46 -5.93 -8.38
N VAL A 112 0.97 -6.18 -9.59
CA VAL A 112 1.59 -7.46 -9.97
C VAL A 112 3.01 -7.21 -10.45
N ASP A 113 3.96 -7.93 -9.87
CA ASP A 113 5.36 -7.88 -10.31
C ASP A 113 5.62 -9.07 -11.23
N VAL A 114 6.07 -8.78 -12.46
CA VAL A 114 6.49 -9.78 -13.44
C VAL A 114 7.89 -9.40 -13.91
N ASP A 115 8.86 -10.26 -13.63
CA ASP A 115 10.27 -10.07 -14.01
C ASP A 115 10.86 -8.71 -13.59
N GLY A 116 10.48 -8.19 -12.42
CA GLY A 116 10.93 -6.90 -11.92
C GLY A 116 10.21 -5.69 -12.54
N THR A 117 9.17 -5.94 -13.35
CA THR A 117 8.27 -4.91 -13.87
C THR A 117 6.97 -4.93 -13.07
N THR A 118 6.74 -3.83 -12.36
CA THR A 118 5.52 -3.61 -11.60
C THR A 118 4.39 -3.11 -12.49
N ASN A 119 3.33 -3.90 -12.62
CA ASN A 119 2.11 -3.54 -13.33
C ASN A 119 0.97 -3.27 -12.33
N ARG A 120 0.14 -2.27 -12.63
CA ARG A 120 -0.98 -1.84 -11.79
C ARG A 120 -2.28 -2.10 -12.53
N LEU A 121 -2.91 -3.22 -12.20
CA LEU A 121 -4.03 -3.76 -12.95
C LEU A 121 -5.33 -3.54 -12.19
N ILE A 122 -6.37 -3.11 -12.91
CA ILE A 122 -7.73 -3.14 -12.41
C ILE A 122 -8.20 -4.59 -12.44
N VAL A 123 -8.56 -5.12 -11.28
CA VAL A 123 -8.96 -6.53 -11.11
C VAL A 123 -10.47 -6.68 -10.97
N ALA A 124 -11.16 -5.64 -10.48
CA ALA A 124 -12.60 -5.63 -10.47
C ALA A 124 -13.23 -4.25 -10.72
N VAL A 125 -14.43 -4.24 -11.29
CA VAL A 125 -15.27 -3.04 -11.50
C VAL A 125 -16.68 -3.29 -10.94
N ASP A 126 -17.27 -2.31 -10.26
CA ASP A 126 -18.64 -2.37 -9.76
C ASP A 126 -19.53 -1.38 -10.52
N CYS A 127 -20.42 -1.91 -11.38
CA CYS A 127 -21.34 -1.15 -12.22
C CYS A 127 -22.68 -0.83 -11.54
N ARG A 128 -22.88 -1.19 -10.27
CA ARG A 128 -24.10 -0.79 -9.53
C ARG A 128 -24.15 0.72 -9.23
N GLY A 129 -23.07 1.42 -9.58
CA GLY A 129 -22.91 2.84 -9.50
C GLY A 129 -22.09 3.28 -8.29
N GLU A 130 -21.42 4.41 -8.45
CA GLU A 130 -21.39 5.44 -7.42
C GLU A 130 -22.06 6.64 -8.09
N GLY A 131 -23.32 6.91 -7.77
CA GLY A 131 -24.00 8.13 -8.23
C GLY A 131 -23.30 9.37 -7.69
#